data_AF-A0A952QIA1-F1
#
_entry.id   AF-A0A952QIA1-F1
#
_cell.length_a   1.000
_cell.length_b   1.000
_cell.length_c   1.000
_cell.angle_alpha   90.00
_cell.angle_beta   90.00
_cell.angle_gamma   90.00
#
_symmetry.space_group_name_H-M   'P 1'
#
loop_
_entity.id
_entity.type
_entity.pdbx_description
1 polymer ?
#
loop_
_entity_poly.entity_id
_entity_poly.type
_entity_poly.pdbx_seq_one_letter_code
_entity_poly.pdbx_strand_id
1 'polypeptide(L)'
;MDQDTIRLEKSLQDEQQTVVFRLADESYGIEIFRVNEIIRLREITPVPRTERHVKGLVNLRGKTIPVIDLRTRFALPTCEETESSRIIVVESESGQIGVVVDAVTEVLTLDADSIEETPALVSDSENQFVRAVAKTNSKLITLLDLDHALAA
;
A
#
# COMPACT_ATOMS: atom_id res chain seq x y z
N MET A 1 -24.00 -4.30 31.16
CA MET A 1 -23.62 -4.12 29.74
C MET A 1 -24.25 -5.26 28.99
N ASP A 2 -25.15 -4.97 28.04
CA ASP A 2 -25.94 -5.99 27.34
C ASP A 2 -25.09 -6.77 26.35
N GLN A 3 -25.42 -8.05 26.15
CA GLN A 3 -24.70 -8.93 25.21
C GLN A 3 -24.81 -8.42 23.76
N ASP A 4 -25.86 -7.68 23.44
CA ASP A 4 -26.02 -7.03 22.13
C ASP A 4 -25.03 -5.87 21.93
N THR A 5 -24.69 -5.12 23.00
CA THR A 5 -23.66 -4.07 22.94
C THR A 5 -22.28 -4.66 22.74
N ILE A 6 -21.96 -5.76 23.43
CA ILE A 6 -20.67 -6.47 23.31
C ILE A 6 -20.50 -7.07 21.91
N ARG A 7 -21.58 -7.57 21.29
CA ARG A 7 -21.54 -8.16 19.94
C ARG A 7 -21.38 -7.11 18.83
N LEU A 8 -21.91 -5.90 19.05
CA LEU A 8 -21.78 -4.77 18.14
C LEU A 8 -20.39 -4.10 18.22
N GLU A 9 -19.81 -4.01 19.41
CA GLU A 9 -18.45 -3.48 19.62
C GLU A 9 -17.37 -4.42 19.06
N LYS A 10 -17.60 -5.75 19.14
CA LYS A 10 -16.67 -6.75 18.62
C LYS A 10 -16.61 -6.77 17.08
N SER A 11 -17.75 -6.53 16.40
CA SER A 11 -17.78 -6.53 14.92
C SER A 11 -17.07 -5.33 14.30
N LEU A 12 -16.94 -4.21 15.02
CA LEU A 12 -16.18 -3.03 14.56
C LEU A 12 -14.66 -3.20 14.74
N GLN A 13 -14.21 -4.16 15.55
CA GLN A 13 -12.79 -4.45 15.79
C GLN A 13 -12.21 -5.49 14.82
N ASP A 14 -13.06 -6.28 14.16
CA ASP A 14 -12.63 -7.38 13.26
C ASP A 14 -12.68 -7.00 11.75
N GLU A 15 -13.04 -5.76 11.42
CA GLU A 15 -13.17 -5.26 10.05
C GLU A 15 -12.03 -4.27 9.70
N GLN A 16 -11.16 -4.63 8.75
CA GLN A 16 -10.06 -3.79 8.28
C GLN A 16 -10.40 -3.12 6.94
N GLN A 17 -10.53 -1.80 6.93
CA GLN A 17 -10.64 -1.04 5.69
C GLN A 17 -9.29 -0.92 4.98
N THR A 18 -9.25 -1.27 3.71
CA THR A 18 -8.03 -1.42 2.91
C THR A 18 -8.21 -0.76 1.55
N VAL A 19 -7.28 0.13 1.19
CA VAL A 19 -7.16 0.68 -0.16
C VAL A 19 -6.48 -0.37 -1.03
N VAL A 20 -7.19 -0.85 -2.04
CA VAL A 20 -6.68 -1.85 -3.00
C VAL A 20 -6.19 -1.16 -4.25
N PHE A 21 -5.02 -1.56 -4.72
CA PHE A 21 -4.40 -1.03 -5.92
C PHE A 21 -3.66 -2.12 -6.67
N ARG A 22 -3.30 -1.82 -7.92
CA ARG A 22 -2.62 -2.73 -8.82
C ARG A 22 -1.17 -2.30 -9.04
N LEU A 23 -0.30 -3.30 -9.09
CA LEU A 23 1.04 -3.23 -9.67
C LEU A 23 1.18 -4.42 -10.61
N ALA A 24 1.50 -4.16 -11.88
CA ALA A 24 1.49 -5.18 -12.92
C ALA A 24 0.12 -5.89 -12.99
N ASP A 25 0.12 -7.22 -12.87
CA ASP A 25 -1.08 -8.06 -12.89
C ASP A 25 -1.54 -8.46 -11.48
N GLU A 26 -0.91 -7.89 -10.44
CA GLU A 26 -1.13 -8.26 -9.05
C GLU A 26 -1.86 -7.17 -8.25
N SER A 27 -2.60 -7.60 -7.23
CA SER A 27 -3.37 -6.72 -6.35
C SER A 27 -2.71 -6.61 -4.98
N TYR A 28 -2.57 -5.38 -4.52
CA TYR A 28 -1.93 -5.03 -3.26
C TYR A 28 -2.88 -4.18 -2.41
N GLY A 29 -2.69 -4.23 -1.10
CA GLY A 29 -3.53 -3.53 -0.13
C GLY A 29 -2.70 -2.75 0.89
N ILE A 30 -3.18 -1.55 1.21
CA ILE A 30 -2.69 -0.73 2.33
C ILE A 30 -3.88 -0.40 3.24
N GLU A 31 -3.68 -0.52 4.54
CA GLU A 31 -4.66 -0.09 5.54
C GLU A 31 -5.06 1.37 5.34
N ILE A 32 -6.38 1.64 5.30
CA ILE A 32 -6.88 2.97 4.93
C ILE A 32 -6.38 4.08 5.87
N PHE A 33 -6.15 3.79 7.15
CA PHE A 33 -5.68 4.78 8.11
C PHE A 33 -4.23 5.20 7.87
N ARG A 34 -3.44 4.37 7.16
CA ARG A 34 -2.09 4.73 6.72
C ARG A 34 -2.13 5.62 5.47
N VAL A 35 -3.26 5.74 4.78
CA VAL A 35 -3.39 6.55 3.55
C VAL A 35 -3.89 7.95 3.90
N ASN A 36 -3.08 8.97 3.63
CA ASN A 36 -3.46 10.37 3.82
C ASN A 36 -4.31 10.89 2.65
N GLU A 37 -3.86 10.67 1.42
CA GLU A 37 -4.59 11.05 0.21
C GLU A 37 -4.09 10.29 -1.03
N ILE A 38 -4.94 10.18 -2.05
CA ILE A 38 -4.61 9.58 -3.33
C ILE A 38 -4.66 10.68 -4.38
N ILE A 39 -3.53 10.97 -5.01
CA ILE A 39 -3.42 12.03 -6.01
C ILE A 39 -3.10 11.46 -7.38
N ARG A 40 -3.46 12.21 -8.42
CA ARG A 40 -3.03 11.89 -9.79
C ARG A 40 -1.51 11.95 -9.85
N LEU A 41 -0.92 11.06 -10.63
CA LEU A 41 0.48 11.15 -10.98
C LEU A 41 0.72 12.47 -11.74
N ARG A 42 1.65 13.27 -11.23
CA ARG A 42 2.07 14.57 -11.77
C ARG A 42 3.58 14.55 -11.91
N GLU A 43 4.15 15.65 -12.40
CA GLU A 43 5.59 15.81 -12.48
C GLU A 43 6.26 15.58 -11.11
N ILE A 44 7.18 14.62 -11.08
CA ILE A 44 8.02 14.29 -9.93
C ILE A 44 9.39 14.88 -10.22
N THR A 45 9.91 15.70 -9.29
CA THR A 45 11.24 16.28 -9.41
C THR A 45 12.28 15.21 -9.06
N PRO A 46 13.11 14.75 -10.00
CA PRO A 46 14.08 13.68 -9.73
C PRO A 46 15.17 14.16 -8.76
N VAL A 47 15.63 13.26 -7.90
CA VAL A 47 16.73 13.52 -6.97
C VAL A 47 17.97 12.76 -7.44
N PRO A 48 19.12 13.43 -7.63
CA PRO A 48 20.34 12.75 -8.05
C PRO A 48 20.92 11.89 -6.92
N ARG A 49 21.58 10.79 -7.31
CA ARG A 49 22.31 9.86 -6.41
C ARG A 49 21.43 9.14 -5.37
N THR A 50 20.17 8.87 -5.70
CA THR A 50 19.28 8.04 -4.89
C THR A 50 19.24 6.60 -5.40
N GLU A 51 18.64 5.72 -4.60
CA GLU A 51 18.33 4.37 -5.02
C GLU A 51 17.33 4.35 -6.18
N ARG A 52 17.37 3.27 -6.98
CA ARG A 52 16.56 3.14 -8.21
C ARG A 52 15.05 3.22 -7.95
N HIS A 53 14.61 2.77 -6.78
CA HIS A 53 13.20 2.80 -6.41
C HIS A 53 12.74 4.20 -5.95
N VAL A 54 13.65 5.13 -5.69
CA VAL A 54 13.31 6.52 -5.36
C VAL A 54 13.13 7.29 -6.66
N LYS A 55 11.88 7.65 -6.95
CA LYS A 55 11.51 8.38 -8.17
C LYS A 55 11.83 9.87 -8.08
N GLY A 56 11.79 10.42 -6.87
CA GLY A 56 12.15 11.81 -6.61
C GLY A 56 11.27 12.44 -5.52
N LEU A 57 10.89 13.69 -5.72
CA LEU A 57 10.10 14.49 -4.79
C LEU A 57 8.85 15.06 -5.48
N VAL A 58 7.76 15.16 -4.75
CA VAL A 58 6.56 15.92 -5.15
C VAL A 58 6.29 17.03 -4.16
N ASN A 59 5.81 18.18 -4.63
CA ASN A 59 5.28 19.22 -3.77
C ASN A 59 3.77 19.02 -3.59
N LEU A 60 3.34 18.75 -2.36
CA LEU A 60 1.94 18.62 -2.01
C LEU A 60 1.58 19.69 -0.97
N ARG A 61 0.83 20.70 -1.41
CA ARG A 61 0.34 21.81 -0.57
C ARG A 61 1.48 22.51 0.20
N GLY A 62 2.63 22.70 -0.46
CA GLY A 62 3.81 23.33 0.12
C GLY A 62 4.74 22.39 0.89
N LYS A 63 4.35 21.12 1.09
CA LYS A 63 5.22 20.10 1.68
C LYS A 63 5.95 19.32 0.60
N THR A 64 7.23 19.10 0.81
CA THR A 64 8.05 18.24 -0.05
C THR A 64 7.93 16.80 0.44
N ILE A 65 7.42 15.91 -0.41
CA ILE A 65 7.17 14.51 -0.08
C ILE A 65 8.05 13.63 -0.99
N PRO A 66 8.86 12.70 -0.45
CA PRO A 66 9.59 11.73 -1.23
C PRO A 66 8.64 10.75 -1.92
N VAL A 67 8.97 10.36 -3.15
CA VAL A 67 8.15 9.46 -3.97
C VAL A 67 8.94 8.21 -4.32
N ILE A 68 8.37 7.05 -3.99
CA ILE A 68 8.91 5.72 -4.28
C ILE A 68 8.08 5.07 -5.39
N ASP A 69 8.75 4.43 -6.35
CA ASP A 69 8.14 3.58 -7.36
C ASP A 69 8.05 2.14 -6.85
N LEU A 70 6.83 1.68 -6.52
CA LEU A 70 6.66 0.34 -5.93
C LEU A 70 6.99 -0.79 -6.89
N ARG A 71 6.82 -0.60 -8.21
CA ARG A 71 7.22 -1.64 -9.17
C ARG A 71 8.73 -1.85 -9.10
N THR A 72 9.48 -0.75 -9.09
CA THR A 72 10.94 -0.81 -8.98
C THR A 72 11.38 -1.33 -7.61
N ARG A 73 10.68 -0.95 -6.53
CA ARG A 73 10.94 -1.45 -5.17
C ARG A 73 10.72 -2.95 -5.05
N PHE A 74 9.69 -3.49 -5.68
CA PHE A 74 9.33 -4.92 -5.64
C PHE A 74 9.94 -5.72 -6.80
N ALA A 75 10.91 -5.15 -7.52
CA ALA A 75 11.56 -5.76 -8.68
C ALA A 75 10.59 -6.27 -9.77
N LEU A 76 9.43 -5.63 -9.88
CA LEU A 76 8.44 -5.90 -10.92
C LEU A 76 8.86 -5.24 -12.24
N PRO A 77 8.43 -5.77 -13.41
CA PRO A 77 8.70 -5.15 -14.70
C PRO A 77 8.27 -3.68 -14.69
N THR A 78 9.03 -2.75 -15.25
CA THR A 78 8.56 -1.36 -15.35
C THR A 78 7.45 -1.23 -16.40
N CYS A 79 6.57 -0.25 -16.26
CA CYS A 79 5.58 0.09 -17.28
C CYS A 79 5.55 1.60 -17.51
N GLU A 80 5.03 2.02 -18.66
CA GLU A 80 4.70 3.43 -18.87
C GLU A 80 3.56 3.84 -17.93
N GLU A 81 3.66 5.06 -17.44
CA GLU A 81 2.62 5.69 -16.64
C GLU A 81 1.39 5.96 -17.51
N THR A 82 0.21 5.74 -16.95
CA THR A 82 -1.06 5.91 -17.67
C THR A 82 -1.96 6.89 -16.93
N GLU A 83 -3.10 7.25 -17.52
CA GLU A 83 -4.10 8.08 -16.84
C GLU A 83 -4.68 7.43 -15.57
N SER A 84 -4.53 6.11 -15.39
CA SER A 84 -4.93 5.42 -14.15
C SER A 84 -3.87 5.51 -13.06
N SER A 85 -2.61 5.83 -13.38
CA SER A 85 -1.51 5.86 -12.42
C SER A 85 -1.75 6.91 -11.34
N ARG A 86 -1.47 6.54 -10.09
CA ARG A 86 -1.67 7.39 -8.91
C ARG A 86 -0.43 7.42 -8.04
N ILE A 87 -0.32 8.47 -7.25
CA ILE A 87 0.54 8.50 -6.06
C ILE A 87 -0.39 8.33 -4.86
N ILE A 88 -0.19 7.26 -4.08
CA ILE A 88 -0.83 7.10 -2.78
C ILE A 88 0.12 7.74 -1.76
N VAL A 89 -0.34 8.78 -1.08
CA VAL A 89 0.43 9.41 0.00
C VAL A 89 0.10 8.67 1.28
N VAL A 90 1.13 8.06 1.88
CA VAL A 90 1.01 7.24 3.08
C VAL A 90 1.85 7.77 4.23
N GLU A 91 1.44 7.43 5.44
CA GLU A 91 2.23 7.62 6.65
C GLU A 91 3.10 6.39 6.89
N SER A 92 4.40 6.61 7.13
CA SER A 92 5.39 5.62 7.53
C SER A 92 6.11 6.07 8.81
N GLU A 93 6.90 5.20 9.42
CA GLU A 93 7.78 5.62 10.53
C GLU A 93 8.77 6.74 10.13
N SER A 94 9.11 6.83 8.83
CA SER A 94 9.96 7.89 8.27
C SER A 94 9.20 9.17 7.91
N GLY A 95 7.89 9.22 8.19
CA GLY A 95 6.98 10.31 7.85
C GLY A 95 6.18 10.05 6.57
N GLN A 96 5.68 11.13 5.96
CA GLN A 96 4.85 11.06 4.76
C GLN A 96 5.68 10.68 3.53
N ILE A 97 5.26 9.62 2.84
CA ILE A 97 5.88 9.12 1.61
C ILE A 97 4.80 8.95 0.53
N GLY A 98 5.11 9.35 -0.70
CA GLY A 98 4.29 9.03 -1.87
C GLY A 98 4.72 7.71 -2.48
N VAL A 99 3.78 6.83 -2.81
CA VAL A 99 4.06 5.59 -3.53
C VAL A 99 3.34 5.58 -4.87
N VAL A 100 4.07 5.33 -5.95
CA VAL A 100 3.50 5.22 -7.31
C VAL A 100 2.91 3.84 -7.51
N VAL A 101 1.68 3.81 -8.02
CA VAL A 101 0.91 2.61 -8.34
C VAL A 101 0.28 2.71 -9.73
N ASP A 102 -0.02 1.58 -10.36
CA ASP A 102 -0.61 1.57 -11.71
C ASP A 102 -2.05 2.07 -11.72
N ALA A 103 -2.82 1.68 -10.70
CA ALA A 103 -4.20 2.06 -10.52
C ALA A 103 -4.65 1.77 -9.09
N VAL A 104 -5.42 2.68 -8.49
CA VAL A 104 -6.22 2.36 -7.31
C VAL A 104 -7.55 1.81 -7.81
N THR A 105 -7.92 0.62 -7.35
CA THR A 105 -9.09 -0.11 -7.87
C THR A 105 -10.32 0.13 -7.02
N GLU A 106 -10.22 -0.06 -5.70
CA GLU A 106 -11.36 -0.03 -4.80
C GLU A 106 -10.91 0.13 -3.33
N VAL A 107 -11.86 0.39 -2.45
CA VAL A 107 -11.67 0.30 -0.99
C VAL A 107 -12.52 -0.87 -0.51
N LEU A 108 -11.90 -1.83 0.15
CA LEU A 108 -12.57 -3.00 0.70
C LEU A 108 -12.56 -2.97 2.22
N THR A 109 -13.65 -3.44 2.82
CA THR A 109 -13.65 -3.88 4.21
C THR A 109 -13.33 -5.37 4.22
N LEU A 110 -12.23 -5.74 4.85
CA LEU A 110 -11.78 -7.13 4.97
C LEU A 110 -12.09 -7.65 6.37
N ASP A 111 -12.79 -8.76 6.44
CA ASP A 111 -13.00 -9.48 7.71
C ASP A 111 -11.68 -10.09 8.16
N ALA A 112 -11.40 -10.11 9.46
CA ALA A 112 -10.19 -10.72 10.02
C ALA A 112 -10.01 -12.18 9.57
N ASP A 113 -11.10 -12.95 9.47
CA ASP A 113 -11.10 -14.35 9.02
C ASP A 113 -10.70 -14.51 7.53
N SER A 114 -10.72 -13.44 6.75
CA SER A 114 -10.29 -13.43 5.34
C SER A 114 -8.80 -13.13 5.16
N ILE A 115 -8.11 -12.74 6.24
CA ILE A 115 -6.70 -12.38 6.25
C ILE A 115 -5.89 -13.56 6.78
N GLU A 116 -5.09 -14.15 5.91
CA GLU A 116 -4.19 -15.25 6.24
C GLU A 116 -2.77 -14.71 6.39
N GLU A 117 -2.08 -15.10 7.47
CA GLU A 117 -0.65 -14.83 7.61
C GLU A 117 0.12 -15.50 6.47
N THR A 118 1.13 -14.79 5.96
CA THR A 118 1.94 -15.27 4.85
C THR A 118 2.69 -16.56 5.27
N PRO A 119 2.69 -17.63 4.46
CA PRO A 119 3.45 -18.83 4.77
C PRO A 119 4.95 -18.50 4.95
N ALA A 120 5.62 -19.15 5.90
CA ALA A 120 7.03 -18.89 6.23
C ALA A 120 8.01 -18.98 5.03
N LEU A 121 7.61 -19.60 3.93
CA LEU A 121 8.38 -19.68 2.68
C LEU A 121 8.45 -18.34 1.92
N VAL A 122 7.47 -17.45 2.14
CA VAL A 122 7.45 -16.07 1.63
C VAL A 122 8.26 -15.15 2.54
N SER A 123 8.57 -15.57 3.77
CA SER A 123 9.41 -14.85 4.74
C SER A 123 10.92 -14.98 4.47
N ASP A 124 11.31 -15.30 3.23
CA ASP A 124 12.71 -15.20 2.83
C ASP A 124 13.11 -13.71 2.72
N SER A 125 14.39 -13.43 2.81
CA SER A 125 14.95 -12.08 2.99
C SER A 125 14.50 -11.04 1.93
N GLU A 126 13.93 -11.48 0.81
CA GLU A 126 13.48 -10.68 -0.32
C GLU A 126 12.01 -10.18 -0.24
N ASN A 127 11.19 -10.69 0.69
CA ASN A 127 9.74 -10.40 0.75
C ASN A 127 9.29 -9.76 2.07
N GLN A 128 10.20 -9.03 2.73
CA GLN A 128 9.96 -8.37 4.04
C GLN A 128 8.84 -7.32 4.02
N PHE A 129 8.32 -6.95 2.85
CA PHE A 129 7.25 -5.98 2.69
C PHE A 129 5.84 -6.60 2.69
N VAL A 130 5.70 -7.92 2.83
CA VAL A 130 4.38 -8.59 2.88
C VAL A 130 4.01 -8.86 4.33
N ARG A 131 2.93 -8.22 4.81
CA ARG A 131 2.38 -8.45 6.14
C ARG A 131 1.50 -9.71 6.16
N ALA A 132 0.61 -9.82 5.19
CA ALA A 132 -0.40 -10.88 5.12
C ALA A 132 -1.00 -10.97 3.70
N VAL A 133 -1.85 -11.97 3.46
CA VAL A 133 -2.63 -12.10 2.23
C VAL A 133 -4.11 -12.14 2.59
N ALA A 134 -4.89 -11.25 2.00
CA ALA A 134 -6.34 -11.29 2.11
C ALA A 134 -6.95 -12.06 0.94
N LYS A 135 -7.81 -13.03 1.25
CA LYS A 135 -8.53 -13.82 0.25
C LYS A 135 -9.97 -13.35 0.17
N THR A 136 -10.30 -12.74 -0.96
CA THR A 136 -11.69 -12.43 -1.31
C THR A 136 -12.24 -13.51 -2.23
N ASN A 137 -13.56 -13.53 -2.44
CA ASN A 137 -14.24 -14.55 -3.27
C ASN A 137 -13.70 -14.70 -4.71
N SER A 138 -12.91 -13.75 -5.22
CA SER A 138 -12.40 -13.78 -6.60
C SER A 138 -10.94 -13.36 -6.76
N LYS A 139 -10.26 -12.88 -5.71
CA LYS A 139 -8.92 -12.29 -5.82
C LYS A 139 -8.12 -12.48 -4.53
N LEU A 140 -6.81 -12.69 -4.68
CA LEU A 140 -5.83 -12.55 -3.60
C LEU A 140 -5.32 -11.11 -3.58
N ILE A 141 -5.18 -10.55 -2.38
CA ILE A 141 -4.68 -9.20 -2.17
C ILE A 141 -3.51 -9.29 -1.19
N THR A 142 -2.33 -8.89 -1.65
CA THR A 142 -1.12 -8.84 -0.82
C THR A 142 -1.19 -7.59 0.07
N LEU A 143 -1.31 -7.77 1.38
CA LEU A 143 -1.32 -6.68 2.34
C LEU A 143 0.11 -6.28 2.67
N LEU A 144 0.45 -5.01 2.43
CA LEU A 144 1.80 -4.52 2.59
C LEU A 144 2.12 -4.16 4.04
N ASP A 145 3.32 -4.55 4.47
CA ASP A 145 4.02 -3.91 5.58
C ASP A 145 4.72 -2.66 5.04
N LEU A 146 4.10 -1.50 5.23
CA LEU A 146 4.61 -0.24 4.70
C LEU A 146 5.96 0.16 5.28
N ASP A 147 6.21 -0.14 6.55
CA ASP A 147 7.41 0.33 7.22
C ASP A 147 8.63 -0.43 6.69
N HIS A 148 8.50 -1.73 6.43
CA HIS A 148 9.53 -2.51 5.74
C HIS A 148 9.57 -2.23 4.22
N ALA A 149 8.41 -2.03 3.57
CA ALA A 149 8.35 -1.73 2.14
C ALA A 149 9.06 -0.44 1.77
N LEU A 150 9.02 0.55 2.66
CA LEU A 150 9.52 1.91 2.42
C LEU A 150 10.80 2.23 3.20
N ALA A 151 11.31 1.29 4.00
CA ALA A 151 12.60 1.41 4.66
C ALA A 151 13.72 1.63 3.64
N ALA A 152 14.59 2.60 3.93
CA ALA A 152 15.80 2.87 3.17
C ALA A 152 16.83 1.74 3.36
#